data_AF-A0A8T6IKN5-F1
#
_entry.id   AF-A0A8T6IKN5-F1
#
_cell.length_a   1.000
_cell.length_b   1.000
_cell.length_c   1.000
_cell.angle_alpha   90.00
_cell.angle_beta   90.00
_cell.angle_gamma   90.00
#
_symmetry.space_group_name_H-M   'P 1'
#
loop_
_entity.id
_entity.type
_entity.pdbx_description
1 polymer ?
#
loop_
_entity_poly.entity_id
_entity_poly.type
_entity_poly.pdbx_seq_one_letter_code
_entity_poly.pdbx_strand_id
1 'polypeptide(L)'
;MATWRNWILGAMVLAMASGALAQEDYLSPELRARVEALKAAVAAEPTGPATREARMHVLWDWMNAYSLTGRTLPVNAVFLGMSVLTYPESADGTGATLDAFVKEFTLLDEQPDAIGTLTADLGPYVAGAFVTVRQTHTVGTKPVETGGGFLVTRHFMADTAAGRRRTPPGITTSRFRRRTRTCDSSRTAIPSAACTADSAAPWRRCSSAWTPAR
;
A
#
# COMPACT_ATOMS: atom_id res chain seq x y z
N MET A 1 -23.41 74.26 17.10
CA MET A 1 -23.34 72.84 17.50
C MET A 1 -23.77 72.00 16.31
N ALA A 2 -22.82 71.45 15.57
CA ALA A 2 -23.06 70.61 14.39
C ALA A 2 -22.53 69.21 14.69
N THR A 3 -23.42 68.23 14.64
CA THR A 3 -23.23 66.84 15.04
C THR A 3 -22.46 66.05 13.99
N TRP A 4 -21.49 65.27 14.47
CA TRP A 4 -20.60 64.43 13.68
C TRP A 4 -21.35 63.26 13.06
N ARG A 5 -21.15 63.07 11.75
CA ARG A 5 -21.87 62.11 10.91
C ARG A 5 -21.06 60.82 10.78
N ASN A 6 -21.67 59.74 11.25
CA ASN A 6 -21.24 58.35 11.26
C ASN A 6 -20.45 57.93 10.01
N TRP A 7 -19.17 57.60 10.21
CA TRP A 7 -18.47 56.61 9.41
C TRP A 7 -18.77 55.23 10.02
N ILE A 8 -18.61 54.17 9.23
CA ILE A 8 -18.84 52.75 9.56
C ILE A 8 -20.26 52.26 9.21
N LEU A 9 -20.54 52.16 7.91
CA LEU A 9 -21.43 51.14 7.38
C LEU A 9 -20.84 50.62 6.07
N GLY A 10 -20.61 49.30 5.99
CA GLY A 10 -20.66 48.60 4.71
C GLY A 10 -19.40 47.95 4.15
N ALA A 11 -18.38 47.62 4.95
CA ALA A 11 -17.34 46.67 4.53
C ALA A 11 -17.70 45.26 5.02
N MET A 12 -18.68 44.61 4.38
CA MET A 12 -18.99 43.20 4.66
C MET A 12 -19.62 42.51 3.44
N VAL A 13 -18.85 42.40 2.35
CA VAL A 13 -19.17 41.53 1.19
C VAL A 13 -17.95 40.68 0.83
N LEU A 14 -17.42 39.93 1.80
CA LEU A 14 -16.40 38.93 1.51
C LEU A 14 -16.44 37.77 2.51
N ALA A 15 -17.37 36.85 2.28
CA ALA A 15 -17.26 35.43 2.69
C ALA A 15 -18.48 34.68 2.14
N MET A 16 -18.64 34.66 0.82
CA MET A 16 -19.46 33.60 0.22
C MET A 16 -18.65 32.32 0.41
N ALA A 17 -19.12 31.56 1.39
CA ALA A 17 -18.63 30.28 1.83
C ALA A 17 -18.18 29.41 0.66
N SER A 18 -16.94 28.94 0.75
CA SER A 18 -16.43 27.76 0.05
C SER A 18 -17.18 26.52 0.53
N GLY A 19 -18.48 26.45 0.24
CA GLY A 19 -19.34 25.30 0.46
C GLY A 19 -19.13 24.28 -0.65
N ALA A 20 -17.91 23.77 -0.79
CA ALA A 20 -17.78 22.40 -1.25
C ALA A 20 -18.37 21.56 -0.11
N LEU A 21 -19.44 20.84 -0.39
CA LEU A 21 -20.03 19.88 0.54
C LEU A 21 -18.89 19.00 1.07
N ALA A 22 -18.42 19.27 2.29
CA ALA A 22 -17.55 18.36 3.00
C ALA A 22 -18.39 17.09 3.14
N GLN A 23 -18.03 16.07 2.37
CA GLN A 23 -18.49 14.72 2.64
C GLN A 23 -18.26 14.51 4.13
N GLU A 24 -19.35 14.20 4.86
CA GLU A 24 -19.30 14.08 6.32
C GLU A 24 -18.15 13.13 6.65
N ASP A 25 -17.16 13.66 7.35
CA ASP A 25 -15.96 12.92 7.68
C ASP A 25 -16.37 11.70 8.52
N TYR A 26 -15.91 10.51 8.12
CA TYR A 26 -16.23 9.29 8.85
C TYR A 26 -15.49 9.23 10.21
N LEU A 27 -14.51 10.10 10.44
CA LEU A 27 -13.87 10.29 11.73
C LEU A 27 -14.56 11.39 12.53
N SER A 28 -14.69 11.17 13.84
CA SER A 28 -15.03 12.26 14.75
C SER A 28 -13.91 13.32 14.73
N PRO A 29 -14.20 14.60 15.02
CA PRO A 29 -13.19 15.66 15.04
C PRO A 29 -11.99 15.33 15.95
N GLU A 30 -12.24 14.68 17.08
CA GLU A 30 -11.19 14.27 18.02
C GLU A 30 -10.31 13.16 17.45
N LEU A 31 -10.92 12.15 16.81
CA LEU A 31 -10.18 11.06 16.19
C LEU A 31 -9.40 11.54 14.97
N ARG A 32 -9.96 12.46 14.17
CA ARG A 32 -9.28 13.13 13.06
C ARG A 32 -8.02 13.84 13.53
N ALA A 33 -8.09 14.63 14.61
CA ALA A 33 -6.92 15.31 15.17
C ALA A 33 -5.84 14.31 15.65
N ARG A 34 -6.23 13.19 16.28
CA ARG A 34 -5.29 12.13 16.69
C ARG A 34 -4.62 11.46 15.50
N VAL A 35 -5.37 11.19 14.42
CA VAL A 35 -4.85 10.59 13.19
C VAL A 35 -3.83 11.54 12.53
N GLU A 36 -4.14 12.83 12.41
CA GLU A 36 -3.19 13.81 11.85
C GLU A 36 -1.91 13.92 12.70
N ALA A 37 -2.05 13.89 14.03
CA ALA A 37 -0.90 13.84 14.93
C ALA A 37 -0.08 12.55 14.77
N LEU A 38 -0.73 11.40 14.57
CA LEU A 38 -0.06 10.12 14.29
C LEU A 38 0.73 10.16 12.98
N LYS A 39 0.12 10.67 11.90
CA LYS A 39 0.76 10.85 10.59
C LYS A 39 2.04 11.69 10.74
N ALA A 40 1.94 12.83 11.42
CA ALA A 40 3.07 13.72 11.68
C ALA A 40 4.16 13.05 12.54
N ALA A 41 3.78 12.35 13.61
CA ALA A 41 4.71 11.67 14.51
C ALA A 41 5.50 10.55 13.81
N VAL A 42 4.85 9.74 12.97
CA VAL A 42 5.49 8.68 12.17
C VAL A 42 6.42 9.27 11.10
N ALA A 43 6.06 10.41 10.51
CA ALA A 43 6.93 11.11 9.57
C ALA A 43 8.18 11.70 10.24
N ALA A 44 8.06 12.16 11.48
CA ALA A 44 9.15 12.76 12.24
C ALA A 44 10.10 11.71 12.83
N GLU A 45 9.56 10.63 13.39
CA GLU A 45 10.33 9.60 14.08
C GLU A 45 9.75 8.20 13.84
N PRO A 46 10.57 7.21 13.42
CA PRO A 46 10.15 5.83 13.29
C PRO A 46 9.53 5.27 14.58
N THR A 47 8.56 4.38 14.46
CA THR A 47 7.96 3.77 15.65
C THR A 47 8.97 2.88 16.38
N GLY A 48 9.23 3.20 17.64
CA GLY A 48 10.09 2.44 18.55
C GLY A 48 9.30 1.78 19.68
N PRO A 49 9.96 0.98 20.55
CA PRO A 49 9.30 0.31 21.67
C PRO A 49 8.48 1.25 22.57
N ALA A 50 9.00 2.44 22.87
CA ALA A 50 8.35 3.41 23.74
C ALA A 50 7.08 4.07 23.14
N THR A 51 6.94 4.07 21.82
CA THR A 51 5.83 4.75 21.12
C THR A 51 4.83 3.79 20.47
N ARG A 52 5.21 2.53 20.30
CA ARG A 52 4.48 1.49 19.57
C ARG A 52 3.05 1.32 20.03
N GLU A 53 2.84 1.12 21.32
CA GLU A 53 1.51 0.83 21.87
C GLU A 53 0.56 2.02 21.70
N ALA A 54 1.01 3.22 22.10
CA ALA A 54 0.23 4.44 21.96
C ALA A 54 -0.14 4.75 20.49
N ARG A 55 0.81 4.57 19.56
CA ARG A 55 0.56 4.73 18.13
C ARG A 55 -0.41 3.68 17.59
N MET A 56 -0.31 2.43 18.08
CA MET A 56 -1.22 1.37 17.68
C MET A 56 -2.65 1.63 18.16
N HIS A 57 -2.85 2.18 19.36
CA HIS A 57 -4.20 2.55 19.81
C HIS A 57 -4.87 3.55 18.86
N VAL A 58 -4.13 4.56 18.40
CA VAL A 58 -4.68 5.53 17.42
C VAL A 58 -4.99 4.84 16.09
N LEU A 59 -4.07 4.01 15.58
CA LEU A 59 -4.31 3.26 14.34
C LEU A 59 -5.51 2.30 14.49
N TRP A 60 -5.67 1.66 15.64
CA TRP A 60 -6.78 0.76 15.93
C TRP A 60 -8.14 1.49 15.91
N ASP A 61 -8.22 2.64 16.57
CA ASP A 61 -9.42 3.49 16.54
C ASP A 61 -9.75 3.94 15.12
N TRP A 62 -8.72 4.32 14.35
CA TRP A 62 -8.86 4.69 12.95
C TRP A 62 -9.36 3.52 12.08
N MET A 63 -8.79 2.32 12.23
CA MET A 63 -9.22 1.12 11.52
C MET A 63 -10.68 0.79 11.83
N ASN A 64 -11.10 0.89 13.10
CA ASN A 64 -12.48 0.63 13.49
C ASN A 64 -13.44 1.64 12.84
N ALA A 65 -13.11 2.94 12.86
CA ALA A 65 -13.93 3.94 12.18
C ALA A 65 -13.97 3.70 10.66
N TYR A 66 -12.83 3.41 10.04
CA TYR A 66 -12.75 3.11 8.61
C TYR A 66 -13.57 1.87 8.23
N SER A 67 -13.65 0.86 9.10
CA SER A 67 -14.45 -0.36 8.86
C SER A 67 -15.94 -0.08 8.64
N LEU A 68 -16.46 1.02 9.22
CA LEU A 68 -17.87 1.41 9.11
C LEU A 68 -18.21 2.06 7.77
N THR A 69 -17.20 2.38 6.93
CA THR A 69 -17.40 2.95 5.59
C THR A 69 -17.87 1.93 4.56
N GLY A 70 -17.92 0.64 4.92
CA GLY A 70 -18.21 -0.47 4.00
C GLY A 70 -17.03 -0.88 3.12
N ARG A 71 -15.85 -0.28 3.35
CA ARG A 71 -14.60 -0.58 2.62
C ARG A 71 -13.81 -1.68 3.28
N THR A 72 -12.94 -2.32 2.51
CA THR A 72 -12.10 -3.43 3.00
C THR A 72 -10.92 -2.92 3.83
N LEU A 73 -10.68 -3.58 4.97
CA LEU A 73 -9.48 -3.38 5.78
C LEU A 73 -8.36 -4.34 5.36
N PRO A 74 -7.09 -3.93 5.40
CA PRO A 74 -5.97 -4.85 5.29
C PRO A 74 -5.97 -5.87 6.43
N VAL A 75 -6.15 -7.16 6.12
CA VAL A 75 -6.26 -8.24 7.12
C VAL A 75 -5.05 -8.29 8.08
N ASN A 76 -3.85 -8.01 7.55
CA ASN A 76 -2.61 -8.04 8.34
C ASN A 76 -2.52 -6.86 9.33
N ALA A 77 -3.22 -5.75 9.07
CA ALA A 77 -3.25 -4.60 9.99
C ALA A 77 -4.03 -4.96 11.26
N VAL A 78 -5.16 -5.68 11.09
CA VAL A 78 -5.95 -6.19 12.22
C VAL A 78 -5.12 -7.17 13.07
N PHE A 79 -4.40 -8.09 12.42
CA PHE A 79 -3.53 -9.03 13.13
C PHE A 79 -2.42 -8.32 13.91
N LEU A 80 -1.79 -7.30 13.32
CA LEU A 80 -0.79 -6.50 13.99
C LEU A 80 -1.37 -5.80 15.23
N GLY A 81 -2.55 -5.18 15.10
CA GLY A 81 -3.22 -4.50 16.21
C GLY A 81 -3.52 -5.46 17.37
N MET A 82 -4.07 -6.64 17.07
CA MET A 82 -4.29 -7.66 18.10
C MET A 82 -3.00 -8.07 18.82
N SER A 83 -1.90 -8.25 18.07
CA SER A 83 -0.60 -8.63 18.65
C SER A 83 -0.04 -7.53 19.56
N VAL A 84 -0.02 -6.28 19.09
CA VAL A 84 0.58 -5.16 19.83
C VAL A 84 -0.25 -4.81 21.06
N LEU A 85 -1.58 -4.79 20.95
CA LEU A 85 -2.47 -4.35 22.04
C LEU A 85 -2.73 -5.43 23.09
N THR A 86 -2.66 -6.72 22.72
CA THR A 86 -2.89 -7.82 23.66
C THR A 86 -1.59 -8.31 24.30
N TYR A 87 -0.49 -8.28 23.55
CA TYR A 87 0.80 -8.84 23.96
C TYR A 87 1.96 -7.87 23.65
N PRO A 88 1.98 -6.65 24.25
CA PRO A 88 2.92 -5.58 23.90
C PRO A 88 4.39 -6.00 24.03
N GLU A 89 4.72 -6.78 25.07
CA GLU A 89 6.05 -7.35 25.32
C GLU A 89 6.55 -8.27 24.19
N SER A 90 5.64 -8.91 23.45
CA SER A 90 5.97 -9.82 22.35
C SER A 90 6.04 -9.13 20.99
N ALA A 91 5.66 -7.86 20.91
CA ALA A 91 5.49 -7.14 19.66
C ALA A 91 6.79 -6.48 19.16
N ASP A 92 7.95 -6.95 19.61
CA ASP A 92 9.23 -6.38 19.21
C ASP A 92 9.52 -6.48 17.72
N GLY A 93 10.14 -5.44 17.18
CA GLY A 93 10.41 -5.30 15.75
C GLY A 93 9.21 -4.94 14.89
N THR A 94 8.00 -4.77 15.45
CA THR A 94 6.80 -4.45 14.66
C THR A 94 6.66 -2.98 14.28
N GLY A 95 7.54 -2.09 14.77
CA GLY A 95 7.44 -0.64 14.53
C GLY A 95 7.41 -0.26 13.06
N ALA A 96 8.27 -0.86 12.24
CA ALA A 96 8.28 -0.61 10.80
C ALA A 96 6.98 -1.07 10.10
N THR A 97 6.39 -2.17 10.56
CA THR A 97 5.10 -2.67 10.05
C THR A 97 3.96 -1.73 10.44
N LEU A 98 3.97 -1.21 11.66
CA LEU A 98 3.02 -0.18 12.10
C LEU A 98 3.12 1.06 11.21
N ASP A 99 4.32 1.58 11.00
CA ASP A 99 4.56 2.76 10.16
C ASP A 99 4.11 2.53 8.70
N ALA A 100 4.26 1.31 8.19
CA ALA A 100 3.77 0.93 6.88
C ALA A 100 2.22 0.98 6.81
N PHE A 101 1.52 0.50 7.83
CA PHE A 101 0.07 0.60 7.88
C PHE A 101 -0.43 2.02 8.08
N VAL A 102 0.28 2.88 8.84
CA VAL A 102 -0.07 4.31 8.91
C VAL A 102 -0.01 4.95 7.53
N LYS A 103 1.03 4.63 6.74
CA LYS A 103 1.13 5.10 5.35
C LYS A 103 0.03 4.55 4.45
N GLU A 104 -0.29 3.26 4.57
CA GLU A 104 -1.38 2.63 3.81
C GLU A 104 -2.73 3.26 4.13
N PHE A 105 -3.06 3.44 5.41
CA PHE A 105 -4.31 4.09 5.82
C PHE A 105 -4.37 5.57 5.44
N THR A 106 -3.24 6.27 5.46
CA THR A 106 -3.16 7.65 4.94
C THR A 106 -3.55 7.70 3.47
N LEU A 107 -3.05 6.75 2.67
CA LEU A 107 -3.44 6.64 1.26
C LEU A 107 -4.94 6.36 1.11
N LEU A 108 -5.49 5.43 1.90
CA LEU A 108 -6.91 5.05 1.83
C LEU A 108 -7.87 6.16 2.26
N ASP A 109 -7.45 7.00 3.20
CA ASP A 109 -8.21 8.12 3.75
C ASP A 109 -8.17 9.35 2.83
N GLU A 110 -6.99 9.74 2.37
CA GLU A 110 -6.81 10.97 1.58
C GLU A 110 -7.07 10.75 0.08
N GLN A 111 -6.81 9.53 -0.41
CA GLN A 111 -6.93 9.18 -1.82
C GLN A 111 -7.71 7.86 -1.95
N PRO A 112 -9.02 7.89 -1.63
CA PRO A 112 -9.86 6.71 -1.57
C PRO A 112 -9.85 5.87 -2.84
N ASP A 113 -9.68 6.51 -4.00
CA ASP A 113 -9.69 5.87 -5.31
C ASP A 113 -8.28 5.54 -5.84
N ALA A 114 -7.22 5.65 -5.02
CA ALA A 114 -5.84 5.48 -5.45
C ALA A 114 -5.55 4.09 -6.02
N ILE A 115 -5.95 3.04 -5.31
CA ILE A 115 -5.62 1.65 -5.65
C ILE A 115 -6.61 1.07 -6.68
N GLY A 116 -7.84 1.60 -6.71
CA GLY A 116 -8.91 1.11 -7.58
C GLY A 116 -9.73 0.00 -6.93
N THR A 117 -10.36 -0.83 -7.75
CA THR A 117 -11.31 -1.87 -7.29
C THR A 117 -10.97 -3.24 -7.83
N LEU A 118 -11.27 -4.29 -7.06
CA LEU A 118 -11.14 -5.69 -7.48
C LEU A 118 -12.52 -6.35 -7.38
N THR A 119 -13.02 -6.82 -8.51
CA THR A 119 -14.25 -7.62 -8.57
C THR A 119 -13.92 -9.05 -9.01
N ALA A 120 -14.78 -10.00 -8.66
CA ALA A 120 -14.61 -11.38 -9.04
C ALA A 120 -15.96 -12.05 -9.30
N ASP A 121 -15.95 -13.08 -10.14
CA ASP A 121 -17.12 -13.95 -10.29
C ASP A 121 -17.21 -14.83 -9.03
N LEU A 122 -18.30 -14.70 -8.25
CA LEU A 122 -18.44 -15.37 -6.94
C LEU A 122 -19.27 -16.67 -6.98
N GLY A 123 -19.73 -17.08 -8.16
CA GLY A 123 -20.53 -18.29 -8.34
C GLY A 123 -22.03 -18.02 -8.39
N PRO A 124 -22.86 -19.06 -8.21
CA PRO A 124 -22.63 -20.25 -7.39
C PRO A 124 -21.62 -21.25 -7.98
N TYR A 125 -20.87 -21.92 -7.10
CA TYR A 125 -19.91 -22.98 -7.46
C TYR A 125 -20.23 -24.28 -6.71
N VAL A 126 -20.06 -25.42 -7.39
CA VAL A 126 -20.26 -26.74 -6.79
C VAL A 126 -19.02 -27.15 -6.01
N ALA A 127 -19.20 -27.59 -4.76
CA ALA A 127 -18.11 -28.10 -3.94
C ALA A 127 -17.42 -29.31 -4.62
N GLY A 128 -16.08 -29.34 -4.56
CA GLY A 128 -15.29 -30.41 -5.18
C GLY A 128 -15.11 -30.31 -6.69
N ALA A 129 -15.64 -29.28 -7.35
CA ALA A 129 -15.45 -29.04 -8.77
C ALA A 129 -14.24 -28.12 -9.05
N PHE A 130 -13.61 -28.31 -10.22
CA PHE A 130 -12.70 -27.31 -10.76
C PHE A 130 -13.51 -26.22 -11.45
N VAL A 131 -13.30 -24.97 -11.02
CA VAL A 131 -13.93 -23.79 -11.62
C VAL A 131 -12.86 -22.78 -12.01
N THR A 132 -13.14 -22.00 -13.05
CA THR A 132 -12.37 -20.81 -13.40
C THR A 132 -13.06 -19.60 -12.79
N VAL A 133 -12.35 -18.88 -11.92
CA VAL A 133 -12.82 -17.60 -11.36
C VAL A 133 -12.17 -16.48 -12.16
N ARG A 134 -12.98 -15.58 -12.72
CA ARG A 134 -12.47 -14.34 -13.30
C ARG A 134 -12.38 -13.28 -12.20
N GLN A 135 -11.24 -12.62 -12.11
CA GLN A 135 -11.07 -11.42 -11.30
C GLN A 135 -10.78 -10.25 -12.24
N THR A 136 -11.48 -9.15 -12.05
CA THR A 136 -11.30 -7.92 -12.82
C THR A 136 -10.81 -6.83 -11.88
N HIS A 137 -9.62 -6.32 -12.15
CA HIS A 137 -9.10 -5.15 -11.44
C HIS A 137 -9.32 -3.91 -12.30
N THR A 138 -9.97 -2.90 -11.71
CA THR A 138 -10.08 -1.56 -12.31
C THR A 138 -9.05 -0.68 -11.62
N VAL A 139 -8.10 -0.17 -12.40
CA VAL A 139 -7.02 0.69 -11.89
C VAL A 139 -7.62 1.97 -11.32
N GLY A 140 -7.10 2.39 -10.16
CA GLY A 140 -7.48 3.63 -9.51
C GLY A 140 -6.84 4.87 -10.13
N THR A 141 -6.84 5.97 -9.37
CA THR A 141 -6.23 7.24 -9.78
C THR A 141 -4.71 7.19 -9.77
N LYS A 142 -4.08 6.28 -9.01
CA LYS A 142 -2.64 6.05 -9.07
C LYS A 142 -2.32 5.00 -10.13
N PRO A 143 -1.54 5.34 -11.17
CA PRO A 143 -1.18 4.37 -12.19
C PRO A 143 -0.23 3.30 -11.64
N VAL A 144 -0.26 2.12 -12.25
CA VAL A 144 0.79 1.11 -12.06
C VAL A 144 2.01 1.56 -12.86
N GLU A 145 3.07 1.94 -12.17
CA GLU A 145 4.30 2.42 -12.82
C GLU A 145 5.04 1.31 -13.59
N THR A 146 5.86 1.71 -14.55
CA THR A 146 6.75 0.80 -15.27
C THR A 146 7.67 0.07 -14.28
N GLY A 147 7.57 -1.27 -14.26
CA GLY A 147 8.28 -2.12 -13.31
C GLY A 147 7.45 -2.53 -12.08
N GLY A 148 6.31 -1.89 -11.86
CA GLY A 148 5.26 -2.35 -10.95
C GLY A 148 4.46 -3.52 -11.54
N GLY A 149 3.66 -4.18 -10.71
CA GLY A 149 2.82 -5.29 -11.16
C GLY A 149 1.87 -5.82 -10.10
N PHE A 150 0.96 -6.68 -10.53
CA PHE A 150 0.03 -7.37 -9.66
C PHE A 150 0.62 -8.68 -9.17
N LEU A 151 0.60 -8.90 -7.86
CA LEU A 151 0.95 -10.19 -7.28
C LEU A 151 -0.32 -11.04 -7.18
N VAL A 152 -0.47 -11.97 -8.12
CA VAL A 152 -1.52 -13.01 -8.04
C VAL A 152 -0.96 -14.18 -7.24
N THR A 153 -1.21 -14.19 -5.93
CA THR A 153 -0.77 -15.28 -5.05
C THR A 153 -1.72 -16.47 -5.11
N ARG A 154 -1.16 -17.68 -4.97
CA ARG A 154 -1.94 -18.84 -4.55
C ARG A 154 -2.17 -18.65 -3.06
N HIS A 155 -3.42 -18.45 -2.65
CA HIS A 155 -3.74 -18.05 -1.29
C HIS A 155 -3.31 -19.13 -0.28
N PHE A 156 -2.45 -18.77 0.68
CA PHE A 156 -1.88 -19.68 1.68
C PHE A 156 -2.93 -20.35 2.58
N MET A 157 -4.05 -19.67 2.87
CA MET A 157 -5.10 -20.25 3.74
C MET A 157 -6.10 -21.17 3.03
N ALA A 158 -6.03 -21.29 1.70
CA ALA A 158 -6.92 -22.17 0.92
C ALA A 158 -6.18 -23.38 0.31
N ASP A 159 -4.86 -23.46 0.47
CA ASP A 159 -4.00 -24.45 -0.20
C ASP A 159 -3.31 -25.39 0.83
N THR A 160 -3.96 -25.65 1.97
CA THR A 160 -3.47 -26.62 2.97
C THR A 160 -3.68 -28.08 2.53
N ALA A 161 -4.48 -28.31 1.49
CA ALA A 161 -4.59 -29.61 0.83
C ALA A 161 -3.70 -29.61 -0.41
N ALA A 162 -2.88 -30.66 -0.58
CA ALA A 162 -2.00 -30.91 -1.72
C ALA A 162 -2.76 -31.13 -3.05
N GLY A 163 -3.59 -30.17 -3.46
CA GLY A 163 -4.45 -30.21 -4.62
C GLY A 163 -3.66 -30.03 -5.90
N ARG A 164 -3.33 -31.14 -6.56
CA ARG A 164 -2.81 -31.16 -7.94
C ARG A 164 -3.71 -30.33 -8.86
N ARG A 165 -3.16 -29.29 -9.47
CA ARG A 165 -3.77 -28.61 -10.63
C ARG A 165 -2.85 -28.76 -11.84
N ARG A 166 -3.42 -29.18 -12.97
CA ARG A 166 -2.80 -29.10 -14.29
C ARG A 166 -3.00 -27.69 -14.85
N THR A 167 -1.94 -27.09 -15.36
CA THR A 167 -2.02 -25.89 -16.21
C THR A 167 -2.69 -26.28 -17.52
N PRO A 168 -3.76 -25.60 -17.97
CA PRO A 168 -4.26 -25.73 -19.33
C PRO A 168 -3.18 -25.22 -20.31
N PRO A 169 -2.99 -25.85 -21.48
CA PRO A 169 -2.10 -25.31 -22.50
C PRO A 169 -2.62 -23.92 -22.93
N GLY A 170 -1.76 -22.90 -22.86
CA GLY A 170 -2.07 -21.52 -23.25
C GLY A 170 -2.03 -20.48 -22.12
N ILE A 171 -2.01 -20.90 -20.84
CA ILE A 171 -1.78 -19.98 -19.72
C ILE A 171 -0.30 -20.00 -19.37
N THR A 172 0.42 -18.98 -19.82
CA THR A 172 1.80 -18.71 -19.38
C THR A 172 1.74 -18.26 -17.92
N THR A 173 1.88 -19.19 -16.98
CA THR A 173 2.45 -18.81 -15.68
C THR A 173 3.84 -18.25 -15.98
N SER A 174 4.05 -16.96 -15.77
CA SER A 174 5.37 -16.35 -15.82
C SER A 174 6.24 -17.04 -14.77
N ARG A 175 6.95 -18.11 -15.18
CA ARG A 175 8.06 -18.67 -14.42
C ARG A 175 9.10 -17.57 -14.36
N PHE A 176 9.19 -16.89 -13.23
CA PHE A 176 10.36 -16.09 -12.91
C PHE A 176 11.52 -17.06 -12.68
N ARG A 177 12.13 -17.52 -13.79
CA ARG A 177 13.35 -18.30 -13.75
C ARG A 177 14.45 -17.30 -13.42
N ARG A 178 14.81 -17.21 -12.14
CA ARG A 178 16.08 -16.59 -11.73
C ARG A 178 17.18 -17.40 -12.44
N ARG A 179 17.67 -16.92 -13.58
CA ARG A 179 18.97 -17.37 -14.09
C ARG A 179 19.99 -16.72 -13.15
N THR A 180 20.26 -17.37 -12.02
CA THR A 180 21.60 -17.26 -11.45
C THR A 180 22.54 -17.83 -12.51
N ARG A 181 23.20 -16.95 -13.27
CA ARG A 181 24.48 -17.33 -13.87
C ARG A 181 25.41 -17.52 -12.69
N THR A 182 25.55 -18.76 -12.23
CA THR A 182 26.79 -19.16 -11.58
C THR A 182 27.88 -18.93 -12.62
N CYS A 183 28.78 -18.01 -12.33
CA CYS A 183 30.06 -17.95 -13.03
C CYS A 183 30.77 -19.25 -12.67
N ASP A 184 30.69 -20.23 -13.56
CA ASP A 184 31.56 -21.39 -13.56
C ASP A 184 32.96 -20.88 -13.92
N SER A 185 33.87 -20.89 -12.96
CA SER A 185 35.26 -20.47 -13.11
C SER A 185 36.13 -21.52 -13.82
N SER A 186 35.54 -22.54 -14.43
CA SER A 186 36.28 -23.63 -15.08
C SER A 186 36.11 -23.67 -16.61
N ARG A 187 36.54 -22.61 -17.32
CA ARG A 187 37.05 -22.74 -18.71
C ARG A 187 37.65 -21.43 -19.24
N THR A 188 38.97 -21.47 -19.38
CA THR A 188 39.79 -20.86 -20.46
C THR A 188 39.79 -19.32 -20.60
N ALA A 189 41.01 -18.79 -20.52
CA ALA A 189 41.38 -17.38 -20.45
C ALA A 189 41.00 -16.51 -21.66
N ILE A 190 40.47 -15.30 -21.38
CA ILE A 190 40.49 -14.10 -22.23
C ILE A 190 40.67 -12.88 -21.28
N PRO A 191 41.48 -11.86 -21.62
CA PRO A 191 42.24 -11.09 -20.63
C PRO A 191 41.42 -10.06 -19.85
N SER A 192 41.94 -9.82 -18.64
CA SER A 192 41.56 -8.79 -17.68
C SER A 192 41.61 -7.38 -18.27
N ALA A 193 40.48 -6.89 -18.77
CA ALA A 193 40.20 -5.45 -18.85
C ALA A 193 38.69 -5.22 -18.86
N ALA A 194 38.23 -4.21 -18.12
CA ALA A 194 36.84 -3.73 -17.99
C ALA A 194 35.97 -4.35 -16.87
N CYS A 195 36.51 -4.48 -15.66
CA CYS A 195 35.70 -4.41 -14.43
C CYS A 195 36.39 -3.50 -13.40
N THR A 196 36.28 -2.19 -13.56
CA THR A 196 36.47 -1.28 -12.43
C THR A 196 35.19 -1.30 -11.58
N ALA A 197 35.33 -1.70 -10.33
CA ALA A 197 34.28 -1.60 -9.33
C ALA A 197 34.25 -0.16 -8.81
N ASP A 198 33.22 0.59 -9.16
CA ASP A 198 32.90 1.84 -8.48
C ASP A 198 31.92 1.53 -7.35
N SER A 199 32.28 1.86 -6.13
CA SER A 199 31.66 1.37 -4.89
C SER A 199 30.46 2.19 -4.43
N ALA A 200 29.72 2.84 -5.33
CA ALA A 200 28.64 3.75 -4.97
C ALA A 200 27.45 3.77 -5.95
N ALA A 201 26.84 2.62 -6.27
CA ALA A 201 25.44 2.49 -6.75
C ALA A 201 25.05 1.01 -6.97
N PRO A 202 23.85 0.54 -6.52
CA PRO A 202 23.45 -0.86 -6.72
C PRO A 202 22.86 -1.18 -8.11
N TRP A 203 22.90 -0.28 -9.09
CA TRP A 203 22.32 -0.52 -10.42
C TRP A 203 23.38 -0.35 -11.52
N ARG A 204 23.88 -1.47 -12.06
CA ARG A 204 24.71 -1.46 -13.27
C ARG A 204 23.82 -1.16 -14.48
N ARG A 205 24.13 -0.08 -15.22
CA ARG A 205 23.59 0.15 -16.57
C ARG A 205 24.22 -0.88 -17.52
N CYS A 206 23.39 -1.70 -18.17
CA CYS A 206 23.75 -2.35 -19.41
C CYS A 206 23.09 -1.57 -20.56
N SER A 207 23.89 -0.88 -21.37
CA SER A 207 23.43 -0.34 -22.65
C SER A 207 23.23 -1.50 -23.64
N SER A 208 22.06 -1.56 -24.26
CA SER A 208 21.72 -2.53 -25.29
C SER A 208 22.27 -2.09 -26.65
N ALA A 209 23.14 -2.90 -27.25
CA ALA A 209 23.28 -2.91 -28.71
C ALA A 209 22.41 -4.06 -29.24
N TRP A 210 21.31 -3.70 -29.90
CA TRP A 210 20.42 -4.63 -30.60
C TRP A 210 20.95 -4.81 -32.02
N THR A 211 21.22 -6.04 -32.45
CA THR A 211 21.49 -6.37 -33.86
C THR A 211 20.39 -7.33 -34.32
N PRO A 212 19.61 -7.01 -35.38
CA PRO A 212 18.60 -7.92 -35.89
C PRO A 212 19.28 -9.03 -36.71
N ALA A 213 18.96 -10.28 -36.41
CA ALA A 213 19.36 -11.42 -37.23
C ALA A 213 18.49 -11.50 -38.50
N ARG A 214 19.12 -11.78 -39.64
CA ARG A 214 18.45 -12.18 -40.90
C ARG A 214 18.06 -13.65 -40.85
#